data_AF-A0A022MF69-F1
#
_entry.id   AF-A0A022MF69-F1
#
_cell.length_a   1.000
_cell.length_b   1.000
_cell.length_c   1.000
_cell.angle_alpha   90.00
_cell.angle_beta   90.00
_cell.angle_gamma   90.00
#
_symmetry.space_group_name_H-M   'P 1'
#
loop_
_entity.id
_entity.type
_entity.pdbx_description
1 polymer ?
#
loop_
_entity_poly.entity_id
_entity_poly.type
_entity_poly.pdbx_seq_one_letter_code
_entity_poly.pdbx_strand_id
1 'polypeptide(L)'
;IWQEAVSRAGGQGGAARVLLADGRLAESALHLCHLSALYDAAYFVLAPSSTPGRFRYGTGHRSGPFPPVPVDALERETLRRRALLDRIWPDARPDSAPLLRTPTAAAPRSTPRRQALVDRADGVRTAADLARDLGRQTFHTLVDVRRLAAAGLLAPRPGPEPLPARDPAPPPPAPYGRGDRAGQGAGPARADPWPPAPDQGTEDPHITLLKRLRDALEAL
;
A
#
# COMPACT_ATOMS: atom_id res chain seq x y z
N ILE A 1 0.54 -29.82 9.80
CA ILE A 1 1.73 -28.96 9.58
C ILE A 1 1.51 -27.53 10.09
N TRP A 2 0.93 -26.60 9.33
CA TRP A 2 0.81 -25.20 9.78
C TRP A 2 -0.11 -25.03 10.99
N GLN A 3 -1.34 -25.57 10.94
CA GLN A 3 -2.29 -25.48 12.07
C GLN A 3 -1.73 -26.12 13.35
N GLU A 4 -1.09 -27.26 13.20
CA GLU A 4 -0.39 -27.98 14.28
C GLU A 4 0.75 -27.15 14.89
N ALA A 5 1.57 -26.48 14.06
CA ALA A 5 2.61 -25.59 14.53
C ALA A 5 2.04 -24.33 15.22
N VAL A 6 0.92 -23.79 14.74
CA VAL A 6 0.19 -22.68 15.38
C VAL A 6 -0.32 -23.09 16.76
N SER A 7 -0.92 -24.28 16.87
CA SER A 7 -1.38 -24.83 18.16
C SER A 7 -0.22 -25.02 19.14
N ARG A 8 0.91 -25.58 18.68
CA ARG A 8 2.11 -25.76 19.52
C ARG A 8 2.76 -24.45 19.95
N ALA A 9 2.69 -23.42 19.10
CA ALA A 9 3.26 -22.11 19.38
C ALA A 9 2.39 -21.20 20.26
N GLY A 10 1.19 -21.64 20.67
CA GLY A 10 0.24 -20.81 21.39
C GLY A 10 -0.33 -19.64 20.56
N GLY A 11 -0.22 -19.72 19.23
CA GLY A 11 -0.68 -18.67 18.32
C GLY A 11 0.16 -18.55 17.05
N GLN A 12 -0.32 -17.75 16.09
CA GLN A 12 0.31 -17.63 14.78
C GLN A 12 1.74 -17.03 14.84
N GLY A 13 2.05 -16.21 15.85
CA GLY A 13 3.33 -15.51 15.96
C GLY A 13 4.54 -16.42 16.18
N GLY A 14 4.36 -17.61 16.77
CA GLY A 14 5.47 -18.56 17.02
C GLY A 14 5.53 -19.75 16.05
N ALA A 15 4.52 -19.92 15.19
CA ALA A 15 4.40 -21.11 14.33
C ALA A 15 5.59 -21.27 13.37
N ALA A 16 6.09 -20.17 12.80
CA ALA A 16 7.26 -20.19 11.93
C ALA A 16 8.53 -20.64 12.68
N ARG A 17 8.70 -20.24 13.95
CA ARG A 17 9.84 -20.65 14.79
C ARG A 17 9.78 -22.14 15.13
N VAL A 18 8.58 -22.66 15.40
CA VAL A 18 8.37 -24.11 15.62
C VAL A 18 8.71 -24.90 14.36
N LEU A 19 8.27 -24.44 13.18
CA LEU A 19 8.57 -25.13 11.92
C LEU A 19 10.06 -25.09 11.54
N LEU A 20 10.76 -23.99 11.84
CA LEU A 20 12.21 -23.90 11.69
C LEU A 20 12.94 -24.87 12.63
N ALA A 21 12.57 -24.87 13.92
CA ALA A 21 13.18 -25.74 14.92
C ALA A 21 12.98 -27.23 14.60
N ASP A 22 11.82 -27.59 14.03
CA ASP A 22 11.51 -28.95 13.59
C ASP A 22 12.14 -29.31 12.23
N GLY A 23 12.87 -28.40 11.57
CA GLY A 23 13.47 -28.62 10.24
C GLY A 23 12.47 -28.73 9.10
N ARG A 24 11.19 -28.43 9.34
CA ARG A 24 10.09 -28.51 8.37
C ARG A 24 9.98 -27.26 7.49
N LEU A 25 10.70 -26.21 7.84
CA LEU A 25 10.86 -24.98 7.08
C LEU A 25 12.34 -24.63 7.05
N ALA A 26 12.88 -24.35 5.86
CA ALA A 26 14.24 -23.82 5.72
C ALA A 26 14.26 -22.32 6.04
N GLU A 27 15.36 -21.84 6.60
CA GLU A 27 15.57 -20.41 6.89
C GLU A 27 15.49 -19.55 5.61
N SER A 28 16.06 -20.03 4.51
CA SER A 28 15.98 -19.38 3.20
C SER A 28 14.53 -19.25 2.69
N ALA A 29 13.70 -20.28 2.90
CA ALA A 29 12.29 -20.24 2.55
C ALA A 29 11.53 -19.23 3.40
N LEU A 30 11.84 -19.13 4.69
CA LEU A 30 11.25 -18.12 5.57
C LEU A 30 11.66 -16.69 5.16
N HIS A 31 12.92 -16.49 4.77
CA HIS A 31 13.40 -15.21 4.28
C HIS A 31 12.68 -14.80 2.98
N LEU A 32 12.51 -15.72 2.02
CA LEU A 32 11.74 -15.44 0.80
C LEU A 32 10.27 -15.11 1.09
N CYS A 33 9.64 -15.82 2.03
CA CYS A 33 8.28 -15.50 2.49
C CYS A 33 8.21 -14.11 3.10
N HIS A 34 9.17 -13.74 3.94
CA HIS A 34 9.23 -12.42 4.57
C HIS A 34 9.41 -11.30 3.54
N LEU A 35 10.39 -11.43 2.62
CA LEU A 35 10.61 -10.45 1.56
C LEU A 35 9.39 -10.31 0.66
N SER A 36 8.75 -11.42 0.30
CA SER A 36 7.53 -11.40 -0.51
C SER A 36 6.40 -10.65 0.21
N ALA A 37 6.21 -10.90 1.50
CA ALA A 37 5.21 -10.21 2.31
C ALA A 37 5.52 -8.71 2.48
N LEU A 38 6.79 -8.35 2.64
CA LEU A 38 7.23 -6.96 2.72
C LEU A 38 6.96 -6.22 1.41
N TYR A 39 7.34 -6.79 0.27
CA TYR A 39 7.09 -6.17 -1.04
C TYR A 39 5.60 -6.11 -1.37
N ASP A 40 4.81 -7.11 -0.96
CA ASP A 40 3.35 -7.08 -1.09
C ASP A 40 2.76 -5.93 -0.26
N ALA A 41 3.21 -5.76 0.99
CA ALA A 41 2.75 -4.66 1.84
C ALA A 41 3.16 -3.29 1.29
N ALA A 42 4.41 -3.15 0.85
CA ALA A 42 4.94 -1.91 0.30
C ALA A 42 4.17 -1.47 -0.94
N TYR A 43 3.77 -2.41 -1.81
CA TYR A 43 2.93 -2.11 -2.96
C TYR A 43 1.66 -1.31 -2.60
N PHE A 44 0.95 -1.74 -1.54
CA PHE A 44 -0.29 -1.08 -1.09
C PHE A 44 -0.04 0.14 -0.22
N VAL A 45 0.91 0.08 0.73
CA VAL A 45 1.20 1.18 1.65
C VAL A 45 1.71 2.41 0.90
N LEU A 46 2.47 2.19 -0.19
CA LEU A 46 3.03 3.26 -1.00
C LEU A 46 2.12 3.65 -2.17
N ALA A 47 0.96 3.00 -2.34
CA ALA A 47 0.01 3.35 -3.38
C ALA A 47 -0.51 4.79 -3.19
N PRO A 48 -0.87 5.49 -4.28
CA PRO A 48 -1.55 6.78 -4.18
C PRO A 48 -2.77 6.65 -3.28
N SER A 49 -2.71 7.27 -2.11
CA SER A 49 -3.80 7.30 -1.15
C SER A 49 -4.11 8.75 -0.81
N SER A 50 -5.40 9.06 -0.71
CA SER A 50 -5.89 10.38 -0.28
C SER A 50 -5.75 10.62 1.22
N THR A 51 -5.22 9.66 1.97
CA THR A 51 -5.09 9.71 3.43
C THR A 51 -3.63 9.83 3.81
N PRO A 52 -3.21 10.86 4.57
CA PRO A 52 -1.82 10.96 5.03
C PRO A 52 -1.43 9.73 5.84
N GLY A 53 -0.38 9.03 5.41
CA GLY A 53 0.19 7.92 6.17
C GLY A 53 0.65 8.42 7.54
N ARG A 54 0.29 7.69 8.61
CA ARG A 54 0.75 7.99 9.97
C ARG A 54 1.69 6.89 10.43
N PHE A 55 2.90 7.26 10.82
CA PHE A 55 3.87 6.35 11.42
C PHE A 55 3.56 6.17 12.91
N ARG A 56 3.51 4.92 13.36
CA ARG A 56 3.41 4.57 14.78
C ARG A 56 4.78 4.10 15.25
N TYR A 57 5.42 4.89 16.09
CA TYR A 57 6.67 4.53 16.73
C TYR A 57 6.40 3.57 17.90
N GLY A 58 7.33 2.64 18.16
CA GLY A 58 7.31 1.77 19.35
C GLY A 58 6.63 0.41 19.21
N THR A 59 6.04 0.07 18.05
CA THR A 59 5.64 -1.32 17.79
C THR A 59 6.83 -2.09 17.23
N GLY A 60 7.55 -2.82 18.08
CA GLY A 60 8.56 -3.77 17.63
C GLY A 60 7.93 -4.69 16.58
N HIS A 61 8.55 -4.77 15.40
CA HIS A 61 8.00 -5.58 14.33
C HIS A 61 7.95 -7.04 14.79
N ARG A 62 6.79 -7.68 14.62
CA ARG A 62 6.57 -9.06 15.07
C ARG A 62 7.38 -10.09 14.26
N SER A 63 8.03 -9.63 13.19
CA SER A 63 9.03 -10.37 12.41
C SER A 63 10.28 -10.59 13.26
N GLY A 64 10.81 -11.81 13.28
CA GLY A 64 12.06 -12.14 13.98
C GLY A 64 13.30 -11.42 13.38
N PRO A 65 14.50 -11.98 13.58
CA PRO A 65 15.76 -11.34 13.15
C PRO A 65 15.93 -11.48 11.64
N PHE A 66 15.17 -10.71 10.85
CA PHE A 66 15.41 -10.60 9.42
C PHE A 66 16.35 -9.43 9.14
N PRO A 67 17.24 -9.55 8.15
CA PRO A 67 18.10 -8.46 7.77
C PRO A 67 17.26 -7.26 7.31
N PRO A 68 17.71 -6.02 7.61
CA PRO A 68 17.04 -4.83 7.12
C PRO A 68 17.03 -4.82 5.58
N VAL A 69 15.93 -4.34 5.01
CA VAL A 69 15.80 -4.18 3.56
C VAL A 69 16.08 -2.71 3.20
N PRO A 70 17.08 -2.44 2.33
CA PRO A 70 17.36 -1.08 1.88
C PRO A 70 16.15 -0.41 1.24
N VAL A 71 15.93 0.87 1.53
CA VAL A 71 14.78 1.65 1.04
C VAL A 71 14.77 1.72 -0.49
N ASP A 72 15.93 1.88 -1.11
CA ASP A 72 16.10 1.91 -2.56
C ASP A 72 15.74 0.56 -3.23
N ALA A 73 15.99 -0.56 -2.55
CA ALA A 73 15.55 -1.87 -3.02
C ALA A 73 14.02 -2.02 -2.96
N LEU A 74 13.39 -1.48 -1.90
CA LEU A 74 11.93 -1.45 -1.77
C LEU A 74 11.27 -0.57 -2.83
N GLU A 75 11.86 0.59 -3.10
CA GLU A 75 11.44 1.53 -4.14
C GLU A 75 11.50 0.88 -5.53
N ARG A 76 12.66 0.32 -5.90
CA ARG A 76 12.86 -0.36 -7.18
C ARG A 76 11.86 -1.49 -7.40
N GLU A 77 11.63 -2.32 -6.39
CA GLU A 77 10.69 -3.44 -6.53
C GLU A 77 9.24 -2.96 -6.62
N THR A 78 8.85 -1.95 -5.83
CA THR A 78 7.51 -1.34 -5.94
C THR A 78 7.25 -0.80 -7.34
N LEU A 79 8.20 -0.03 -7.89
CA LEU A 79 8.13 0.52 -9.25
C LEU A 79 8.08 -0.59 -10.31
N ARG A 80 8.95 -1.60 -10.19
CA ARG A 80 8.98 -2.74 -11.12
C ARG A 80 7.63 -3.47 -11.14
N ARG A 81 7.02 -3.69 -9.98
CA ARG A 81 5.70 -4.34 -9.84
C ARG A 81 4.59 -3.51 -10.48
N ARG A 82 4.56 -2.20 -10.23
CA ARG A 82 3.60 -1.28 -10.87
C ARG A 82 3.74 -1.29 -12.38
N ALA A 83 4.95 -1.14 -12.88
CA ALA A 83 5.23 -1.18 -14.32
C ALA A 83 4.82 -2.52 -14.94
N LEU A 84 4.97 -3.65 -14.22
CA LEU A 84 4.48 -4.94 -14.71
C LEU A 84 2.95 -5.00 -14.78
N LEU A 85 2.25 -4.54 -13.75
CA LEU A 85 0.79 -4.57 -13.71
C LEU A 85 0.17 -3.62 -14.74
N ASP A 86 0.75 -2.44 -14.90
CA ASP A 86 0.34 -1.44 -15.90
C ASP A 86 0.45 -1.99 -17.33
N ARG A 87 1.55 -2.70 -17.64
CA ARG A 87 1.70 -3.41 -18.93
C ARG A 87 0.68 -4.52 -19.16
N ILE A 88 0.17 -5.16 -18.10
CA ILE A 88 -0.85 -6.21 -18.24
C ILE A 88 -2.22 -5.59 -18.51
N TRP A 89 -2.58 -4.58 -17.75
CA TRP A 89 -3.84 -3.85 -17.87
C TRP A 89 -3.68 -2.49 -17.20
N PRO A 90 -3.84 -1.35 -17.88
CA PRO A 90 -3.51 -0.03 -17.28
C PRO A 90 -4.38 0.37 -16.08
N ASP A 91 -5.67 0.03 -16.07
CA ASP A 91 -6.57 0.44 -14.98
C ASP A 91 -6.22 -0.23 -13.65
N ALA A 92 -5.81 0.57 -12.67
CA ALA A 92 -5.36 0.13 -11.36
C ALA A 92 -6.44 -0.07 -10.30
N ARG A 93 -7.69 0.32 -10.59
CA ARG A 93 -8.81 0.13 -9.66
C ARG A 93 -9.00 -1.33 -9.19
N PRO A 94 -8.81 -2.37 -10.03
CA PRO A 94 -8.97 -3.76 -9.59
C PRO A 94 -8.00 -4.21 -8.48
N ASP A 95 -6.91 -3.48 -8.24
CA ASP A 95 -5.92 -3.89 -7.24
C ASP A 95 -6.42 -3.67 -5.81
N SER A 96 -7.19 -2.60 -5.59
CA SER A 96 -7.62 -2.14 -4.28
C SER A 96 -9.14 -2.07 -4.11
N ALA A 97 -9.91 -1.98 -5.20
CA ALA A 97 -11.37 -1.99 -5.13
C ALA A 97 -11.92 -3.40 -4.87
N PRO A 98 -13.06 -3.52 -4.19
CA PRO A 98 -13.83 -4.77 -4.16
C PRO A 98 -14.12 -5.28 -5.57
N LEU A 99 -14.04 -6.60 -5.80
CA LEU A 99 -14.11 -7.19 -7.13
C LEU A 99 -15.46 -7.84 -7.41
N LEU A 100 -16.07 -7.49 -8.54
CA LEU A 100 -17.31 -8.08 -9.06
C LEU A 100 -17.00 -9.07 -10.19
N ARG A 101 -17.73 -10.19 -10.19
CA ARG A 101 -17.81 -11.08 -11.36
C ARG A 101 -18.56 -10.38 -12.48
N THR A 102 -18.01 -10.42 -13.68
CA THR A 102 -18.71 -9.95 -14.88
C THR A 102 -19.26 -11.17 -15.62
N PRO A 103 -20.59 -11.30 -15.79
CA PRO A 103 -21.15 -12.36 -16.62
C PRO A 103 -20.77 -12.10 -18.08
N THR A 104 -20.04 -13.02 -18.69
CA THR A 104 -19.72 -12.97 -20.13
C THR A 104 -20.16 -14.26 -20.80
N ALA A 105 -20.88 -14.13 -21.92
CA ALA A 105 -21.38 -15.26 -22.68
C ALA A 105 -20.26 -16.05 -23.39
N ALA A 106 -19.08 -15.45 -23.55
CA ALA A 106 -17.92 -16.04 -24.22
C ALA A 106 -16.67 -15.92 -23.34
N ALA A 107 -16.73 -16.43 -22.10
CA ALA A 107 -15.58 -16.44 -21.22
C ALA A 107 -14.43 -17.29 -21.82
N PRO A 108 -13.21 -16.75 -21.95
CA PRO A 108 -12.04 -17.56 -22.27
C PRO A 108 -11.87 -18.68 -21.24
N ARG A 109 -11.40 -19.86 -21.66
CA ARG A 109 -11.08 -20.94 -20.71
C ARG A 109 -10.01 -20.46 -19.73
N SER A 110 -10.39 -20.34 -18.47
CA SER A 110 -9.51 -19.93 -17.38
C SER A 110 -8.84 -21.16 -16.75
N THR A 111 -7.65 -20.99 -16.17
CA THR A 111 -7.04 -22.07 -15.38
C THR A 111 -7.84 -22.25 -14.08
N PRO A 112 -7.88 -23.44 -13.45
CA PRO A 112 -8.57 -23.65 -12.17
C PRO A 112 -8.15 -22.64 -11.09
N ARG A 113 -6.87 -22.25 -11.13
CA ARG A 113 -6.31 -21.20 -10.26
C ARG A 113 -7.03 -19.86 -10.42
N ARG A 114 -7.25 -19.41 -11.66
CA ARG A 114 -7.95 -18.14 -11.95
C ARG A 114 -9.45 -18.27 -11.74
N GLN A 115 -10.02 -19.43 -12.07
CA GLN A 115 -11.43 -19.70 -11.80
C GLN A 115 -11.77 -19.54 -10.32
N ALA A 116 -10.91 -20.03 -9.42
CA ALA A 116 -11.09 -19.86 -7.97
C ALA A 116 -11.16 -18.38 -7.50
N LEU A 117 -10.55 -17.44 -8.23
CA LEU A 117 -10.66 -16.00 -7.95
C LEU A 117 -12.01 -15.46 -8.43
N VAL A 118 -12.40 -15.80 -9.66
CA VAL A 118 -13.72 -15.48 -10.20
C VAL A 118 -14.80 -16.04 -9.28
N ASP A 119 -14.64 -17.26 -8.78
CA ASP A 119 -15.53 -17.98 -7.86
C ASP A 119 -15.81 -17.26 -6.53
N ARG A 120 -14.84 -16.46 -6.06
CA ARG A 120 -14.91 -15.76 -4.77
C ARG A 120 -15.15 -14.26 -4.88
N ALA A 121 -15.14 -13.69 -6.10
CA ALA A 121 -15.39 -12.28 -6.33
C ALA A 121 -16.89 -11.93 -6.13
N ASP A 122 -17.21 -11.41 -4.97
CA ASP A 122 -18.57 -11.16 -4.48
C ASP A 122 -18.95 -9.67 -4.42
N GLY A 123 -18.07 -8.79 -4.88
CA GLY A 123 -18.24 -7.34 -4.80
C GLY A 123 -17.91 -6.74 -3.43
N VAL A 124 -17.39 -7.55 -2.50
CA VAL A 124 -16.95 -7.11 -1.17
C VAL A 124 -15.45 -7.29 -1.01
N ARG A 125 -14.92 -8.43 -1.46
CA ARG A 125 -13.49 -8.76 -1.33
C ARG A 125 -12.62 -8.03 -2.34
N THR A 126 -11.52 -7.46 -1.86
CA THR A 126 -10.43 -6.94 -2.70
C THR A 126 -9.52 -8.06 -3.19
N ALA A 127 -8.60 -7.76 -4.12
CA ALA A 127 -7.57 -8.72 -4.53
C ALA A 127 -6.70 -9.22 -3.35
N ALA A 128 -6.42 -8.35 -2.37
CA ALA A 128 -5.67 -8.71 -1.17
C ALA A 128 -6.47 -9.66 -0.25
N ASP A 129 -7.78 -9.47 -0.15
CA ASP A 129 -8.66 -10.36 0.62
C ASP A 129 -8.76 -11.73 -0.04
N LEU A 130 -8.93 -11.77 -1.36
CA LEU A 130 -8.92 -13.02 -2.12
C LEU A 130 -7.59 -13.76 -2.00
N ALA A 131 -6.46 -13.05 -2.05
CA ALA A 131 -5.14 -13.64 -1.85
C ALA A 131 -5.03 -14.31 -0.48
N ARG A 132 -5.47 -13.60 0.57
CA ARG A 132 -5.48 -14.11 1.95
C ARG A 132 -6.38 -15.33 2.10
N ASP A 133 -7.62 -15.26 1.61
CA ASP A 133 -8.60 -16.35 1.69
C ASP A 133 -8.15 -17.61 0.94
N LEU A 134 -7.38 -17.45 -0.13
CA LEU A 134 -6.86 -18.54 -0.94
C LEU A 134 -5.46 -19.02 -0.49
N GLY A 135 -4.85 -18.38 0.53
CA GLY A 135 -3.49 -18.69 0.98
C GLY A 135 -2.43 -18.43 -0.10
N ARG A 136 -2.61 -17.39 -0.91
CA ARG A 136 -1.74 -17.02 -2.03
C ARG A 136 -0.99 -15.72 -1.76
N GLN A 137 0.16 -15.56 -2.39
CA GLN A 137 0.87 -14.28 -2.42
C GLN A 137 0.04 -13.23 -3.16
N THR A 138 0.07 -12.00 -2.66
CA THR A 138 -0.83 -10.93 -3.11
C THR A 138 -0.44 -10.46 -4.49
N PHE A 139 0.85 -10.23 -4.75
CA PHE A 139 1.30 -9.76 -6.06
C PHE A 139 0.95 -10.73 -7.21
N HIS A 140 1.11 -12.04 -7.01
CA HIS A 140 0.69 -13.02 -8.01
C HIS A 140 -0.84 -13.03 -8.21
N THR A 141 -1.58 -12.74 -7.16
CA THR A 141 -3.04 -12.58 -7.25
C THR A 141 -3.40 -11.32 -8.03
N LEU A 142 -2.70 -10.20 -7.84
CA LEU A 142 -2.88 -8.98 -8.64
C LEU A 142 -2.62 -9.22 -10.13
N VAL A 143 -1.56 -9.95 -10.48
CA VAL A 143 -1.27 -10.32 -11.88
C VAL A 143 -2.42 -11.12 -12.49
N ASP A 144 -2.96 -12.11 -11.77
CA ASP A 144 -4.11 -12.89 -12.23
C ASP A 144 -5.39 -12.04 -12.31
N VAL A 145 -5.63 -11.13 -11.36
CA VAL A 145 -6.77 -10.19 -11.36
C VAL A 145 -6.70 -9.22 -12.53
N ARG A 146 -5.55 -8.59 -12.81
CA ARG A 146 -5.35 -7.70 -13.97
C ARG A 146 -5.62 -8.42 -15.29
N ARG A 147 -5.17 -9.67 -15.43
CA ARG A 147 -5.47 -10.50 -16.60
C ARG A 147 -6.96 -10.83 -16.74
N LEU A 148 -7.62 -11.15 -15.62
CA LEU A 148 -9.06 -11.39 -15.60
C LEU A 148 -9.86 -10.12 -15.91
N ALA A 149 -9.41 -8.96 -15.44
CA ALA A 149 -10.01 -7.67 -15.74
C ALA A 149 -9.86 -7.29 -17.21
N ALA A 150 -8.66 -7.48 -17.78
CA ALA A 150 -8.42 -7.30 -19.22
C ALA A 150 -9.29 -8.23 -20.08
N ALA A 151 -9.59 -9.44 -19.59
CA ALA A 151 -10.50 -10.39 -20.24
C ALA A 151 -11.99 -10.09 -19.98
N GLY A 152 -12.33 -9.05 -19.22
CA GLY A 152 -13.71 -8.69 -18.88
C GLY A 152 -14.40 -9.70 -17.97
N LEU A 153 -13.66 -10.50 -17.20
CA LEU A 153 -14.20 -11.50 -16.26
C LEU A 153 -14.36 -10.96 -14.83
N LEU A 154 -13.55 -9.97 -14.49
CA LEU A 154 -13.63 -9.24 -13.22
C LEU A 154 -13.71 -7.74 -13.50
N ALA A 155 -14.51 -7.04 -12.70
CA ALA A 155 -14.57 -5.59 -12.72
C ALA A 155 -14.36 -5.06 -11.30
N PRO A 156 -13.66 -3.92 -11.15
CA PRO A 156 -13.65 -3.21 -9.87
C PRO A 156 -15.08 -2.72 -9.61
N ARG A 157 -15.57 -2.91 -8.38
CA ARG A 157 -16.82 -2.29 -7.95
C ARG A 157 -16.68 -0.78 -8.09
N PRO A 158 -17.61 -0.09 -8.77
CA PRO A 158 -17.62 1.35 -8.80
C PRO A 158 -17.62 1.88 -7.37
N GLY A 159 -16.58 2.62 -6.99
CA GLY A 159 -16.60 3.40 -5.76
C GLY A 159 -17.56 4.58 -5.91
N PRO A 160 -17.92 5.27 -4.81
CA PRO A 160 -18.48 6.61 -4.92
C PRO A 160 -17.49 7.45 -5.73
N GLU A 161 -17.99 8.09 -6.80
CA GLU A 161 -17.20 9.00 -7.61
C GLU A 161 -16.53 10.04 -6.69
N PRO A 162 -15.21 10.28 -6.79
CA PRO A 162 -14.59 11.35 -6.04
C PRO A 162 -15.32 12.64 -6.40
N LEU A 163 -15.96 13.26 -5.41
CA LEU A 163 -16.49 14.62 -5.57
C LEU A 163 -15.35 15.48 -6.14
N PRO A 164 -15.59 16.27 -7.21
CA PRO A 164 -14.58 17.14 -7.76
C PRO A 164 -13.98 17.96 -6.60
N ALA A 165 -12.65 17.95 -6.51
CA ALA A 165 -11.94 18.71 -5.50
C ALA A 165 -12.47 20.15 -5.53
N ARG A 166 -13.16 20.55 -4.46
CA ARG A 166 -13.57 21.95 -4.31
C ARG A 166 -12.28 22.75 -4.25
N ASP A 167 -12.09 23.65 -5.20
CA ASP A 167 -11.03 24.64 -5.11
C ASP A 167 -11.06 25.25 -3.70
N PRO A 168 -9.90 25.36 -3.02
CA PRO A 168 -9.85 25.99 -1.72
C PRO A 168 -10.45 27.39 -1.85
N ALA A 169 -11.56 27.62 -1.14
CA ALA A 169 -12.23 28.91 -1.16
C ALA A 169 -11.21 30.00 -0.81
N PRO A 170 -11.17 31.13 -1.55
CA PRO A 170 -10.26 32.21 -1.25
C PRO A 170 -10.50 32.69 0.20
N PRO A 171 -9.43 33.02 0.94
CA PRO A 171 -9.57 33.49 2.31
C PRO A 171 -10.47 34.74 2.35
N PRO A 172 -11.31 34.90 3.39
CA PRO A 172 -12.17 36.06 3.50
C PRO A 172 -11.33 37.34 3.56
N PRO A 173 -11.77 38.44 2.91
CA PRO A 173 -11.03 39.70 2.95
C PRO A 173 -10.94 40.21 4.39
N ALA A 174 -9.71 40.49 4.84
CA ALA A 174 -9.46 41.10 6.14
C ALA A 174 -10.14 42.48 6.20
N PRO A 175 -10.86 42.83 7.28
CA PRO A 175 -11.44 44.15 7.43
C PRO A 175 -10.33 45.19 7.62
N TYR A 176 -10.20 46.09 6.65
CA TYR A 176 -9.32 47.25 6.71
C TYR A 176 -9.88 48.30 7.68
N GLY A 177 -9.20 48.44 8.83
CA GLY A 177 -8.90 49.62 9.64
C GLY A 177 -9.88 50.78 9.83
N ARG A 178 -9.99 51.24 11.09
CA ARG A 178 -9.95 52.68 11.47
C ARG A 178 -9.72 52.91 12.97
N GLY A 179 -8.59 53.55 13.32
CA GLY A 179 -8.30 54.43 14.49
C GLY A 179 -8.41 53.84 15.91
N ASP A 180 -7.60 54.14 16.93
CA ASP A 180 -6.58 55.17 17.15
C ASP A 180 -5.67 54.78 18.32
N ARG A 181 -4.56 55.52 18.45
CA ARG A 181 -3.38 55.43 19.33
C ARG A 181 -3.60 55.15 20.83
N ALA A 182 -2.75 54.31 21.43
CA ALA A 182 -1.83 54.61 22.57
C ALA A 182 -1.32 53.32 23.28
N GLY A 183 -0.04 53.29 23.66
CA GLY A 183 0.48 52.39 24.72
C GLY A 183 1.53 51.36 24.28
N GLN A 184 2.68 51.39 24.93
CA GLN A 184 3.90 50.61 24.67
C GLN A 184 3.83 49.18 25.24
N GLY A 185 4.64 48.24 24.71
CA GLY A 185 5.09 47.05 25.46
C GLY A 185 5.27 45.73 24.70
N ALA A 186 6.46 45.54 24.12
CA ALA A 186 7.26 44.29 24.06
C ALA A 186 6.67 42.92 23.59
N GLY A 187 7.03 42.53 22.34
CA GLY A 187 7.41 41.18 21.83
C GLY A 187 6.33 40.07 21.72
N PRO A 188 6.56 38.92 21.03
CA PRO A 188 7.64 38.50 20.11
C PRO A 188 7.08 37.95 18.75
N ALA A 189 7.97 37.51 17.84
CA ALA A 189 7.89 36.25 17.06
C ALA A 189 8.55 36.37 15.67
N ARG A 190 9.67 35.65 15.52
CA ARG A 190 10.32 35.36 14.23
C ARG A 190 9.35 34.58 13.35
N ALA A 191 9.04 35.11 12.18
CA ALA A 191 8.57 34.31 11.05
C ALA A 191 9.79 33.99 10.19
N ASP A 192 10.22 32.73 10.20
CA ASP A 192 11.10 32.23 9.15
C ASP A 192 10.28 32.05 7.86
N PRO A 193 10.74 32.55 6.70
CA PRO A 193 10.08 32.31 5.43
C PRO A 193 10.45 30.92 4.91
N TRP A 194 9.46 30.03 4.78
CA TRP A 194 9.59 28.84 3.95
C TRP A 194 9.77 29.27 2.48
N PRO A 195 10.82 28.84 1.77
CA PRO A 195 10.98 29.17 0.36
C PRO A 195 9.99 28.37 -0.51
N PRO A 196 9.47 28.95 -1.60
CA PRO A 196 8.56 28.25 -2.51
C PRO A 196 9.25 27.01 -3.12
N ALA A 197 8.49 25.92 -3.24
CA ALA A 197 8.97 24.65 -3.78
C ALA A 197 9.48 24.84 -5.23
N PRO A 198 10.64 24.25 -5.61
CA PRO A 198 11.05 24.24 -6.99
C PRO A 198 10.17 23.26 -7.78
N ASP A 199 9.95 23.65 -9.03
CA ASP A 199 9.30 22.90 -10.10
C ASP A 199 9.95 21.50 -10.23
N GLN A 200 9.25 20.44 -9.79
CA GLN A 200 9.75 19.06 -9.86
C GLN A 200 9.02 18.29 -10.95
N GLY A 201 9.70 18.10 -12.07
CA GLY A 201 9.30 17.14 -13.09
C GLY A 201 9.20 15.73 -12.51
N THR A 202 8.07 15.07 -12.77
CA THR A 202 7.91 13.60 -12.90
C THR A 202 8.52 12.66 -11.85
N GLU A 203 8.87 13.12 -10.64
CA GLU A 203 9.16 12.21 -9.52
C GLU A 203 7.86 11.78 -8.82
N ASP A 204 7.71 10.47 -8.59
CA ASP A 204 6.58 9.89 -7.88
C ASP A 204 6.58 10.44 -6.43
N PRO A 205 5.54 11.17 -6.00
CA PRO A 205 5.51 11.85 -4.70
C PRO A 205 5.66 10.89 -3.51
N HIS A 206 5.40 9.60 -3.68
CA HIS A 206 5.54 8.58 -2.64
C HIS A 206 7.00 8.16 -2.44
N ILE A 207 7.81 8.26 -3.48
CA ILE A 207 9.26 8.02 -3.43
C ILE A 207 9.93 9.16 -2.66
N THR A 208 9.49 10.39 -2.91
CA THR A 208 9.94 11.57 -2.17
C THR A 208 9.61 11.44 -0.67
N LEU A 209 8.45 10.86 -0.32
CA LEU A 209 8.10 10.58 1.08
C LEU A 209 9.04 9.53 1.72
N LEU A 210 9.37 8.45 1.00
CA LEU A 210 10.29 7.42 1.49
C LEU A 210 11.70 7.96 1.71
N LYS A 211 12.22 8.76 0.76
CA LYS A 211 13.53 9.40 0.88
C LYS A 211 13.58 10.33 2.09
N ARG A 212 12.55 11.17 2.27
CA ARG A 212 12.43 12.04 3.46
C ARG A 212 12.37 11.27 4.77
N LEU A 213 11.67 10.14 4.80
CA LEU A 213 11.57 9.30 5.99
C LEU A 213 12.93 8.67 6.34
N ARG A 214 13.64 8.14 5.35
CA ARG A 214 14.99 7.60 5.54
C ARG A 214 15.92 8.69 6.09
N ASP A 215 15.98 9.84 5.43
CA ASP A 215 16.88 10.92 5.82
C ASP A 215 16.57 11.42 7.26
N ALA A 216 15.29 11.41 7.67
CA ALA A 216 14.89 11.75 9.03
C ALA A 216 15.25 10.68 10.08
N LEU A 217 15.31 9.41 9.70
CA LEU A 217 15.72 8.31 10.59
C LEU A 217 17.24 8.20 10.72
N GLU A 218 17.99 8.57 9.68
CA GLU A 218 19.46 8.58 9.69
C GLU A 218 20.05 9.79 10.43
N ALA A 219 19.23 10.82 10.72
CA ALA A 219 19.63 12.02 11.45
C ALA A 219 19.43 11.94 12.98
N LEU A 220 18.95 10.80 13.49
CA LEU A 220 18.77 10.49 14.93
C LEU A 220 19.95 9.66 15.46
#